data_AF-A0A914J5U1-F1
#
_entry.id   AF-A0A914J5U1-F1
#
_cell.length_a   1.000
_cell.length_b   1.000
_cell.length_c   1.000
_cell.angle_alpha   90.00
_cell.angle_beta   90.00
_cell.angle_gamma   90.00
#
_symmetry.space_group_name_H-M   'P 1'
#
loop_
_entity.id
_entity.type
_entity.pdbx_description
1 polymer ?
#
loop_
_entity_poly.entity_id
_entity_poly.type
_entity_poly.pdbx_seq_one_letter_code
_entity_poly.pdbx_strand_id
1 'polypeptide(L)'
;MALELGGADLEHYNLEGEKKAISIFSQVALTLAVAEAEIEFEHRDLHWGNILIKSERQKKPLVYKYHGKTIELNHDGVSVRIIDFTLSRILKSNTMVGSDLNADEDLFKGEEGDLQFDTYRAMREVTRGKWERFSPKTNCLWLKYLGYMLMEKVKTGKGKLKPKRIEELTDFFNQVVDYDSAQDFVFNCESFKKLSKFAVIEC
;
A
#
# COMPACT_ATOMS: atom_id res chain seq x y z
N MET A 1 -25.37 -2.53 -5.18
CA MET A 1 -24.32 -3.35 -4.54
C MET A 1 -23.27 -2.41 -3.99
N ALA A 2 -22.67 -2.70 -2.83
CA ALA A 2 -21.84 -1.78 -2.04
C ALA A 2 -20.60 -1.19 -2.76
N LEU A 3 -20.24 -1.69 -3.95
CA LEU A 3 -19.13 -1.16 -4.75
C LEU A 3 -19.38 0.26 -5.30
N GLU A 4 -20.63 0.66 -5.61
CA GLU A 4 -20.88 1.98 -6.23
C GLU A 4 -20.58 3.19 -5.33
N LEU A 5 -20.42 2.98 -4.02
CA LEU A 5 -20.09 4.05 -3.06
C LEU A 5 -18.59 4.14 -2.73
N GLY A 6 -17.80 3.11 -3.09
CA GLY A 6 -16.40 2.95 -2.70
C GLY A 6 -15.37 3.63 -3.61
N GLY A 7 -15.72 3.89 -4.87
CA GLY A 7 -14.79 4.31 -5.92
C GLY A 7 -14.58 3.19 -6.96
N ALA A 8 -13.65 3.41 -7.89
CA ALA A 8 -13.20 2.36 -8.82
C ALA A 8 -11.92 1.72 -8.24
N ASP A 9 -11.76 0.42 -8.37
CA ASP A 9 -10.48 -0.22 -8.05
C ASP A 9 -9.35 0.35 -8.93
N LEU A 10 -8.11 0.25 -8.46
CA LEU A 10 -6.96 0.85 -9.15
C LEU A 10 -6.70 0.21 -10.52
N GLU A 11 -7.08 -1.05 -10.71
CA GLU A 11 -7.01 -1.75 -12.01
C GLU A 11 -7.90 -1.07 -13.06
N HIS A 12 -9.08 -0.57 -12.70
CA HIS A 12 -9.99 0.14 -13.61
C HIS A 12 -9.88 1.68 -13.51
N TYR A 13 -9.17 2.20 -12.52
CA TYR A 13 -8.99 3.65 -12.35
C TYR A 13 -8.07 4.25 -13.44
N ASN A 14 -8.51 5.37 -14.02
CA ASN A 14 -7.70 6.18 -14.92
C ASN A 14 -6.83 7.16 -14.12
N LEU A 15 -5.58 6.77 -13.88
CA LEU A 15 -4.63 7.57 -13.13
C LEU A 15 -4.01 8.68 -13.99
N GLU A 16 -4.20 9.92 -13.56
CA GLU A 16 -3.69 11.10 -14.27
C GLU A 16 -2.67 11.85 -13.42
N GLY A 17 -1.40 11.76 -13.81
CA GLY A 17 -0.29 12.52 -13.24
C GLY A 17 0.34 11.92 -11.98
N GLU A 18 1.60 12.30 -11.74
CA GLU A 18 2.42 11.78 -10.64
C GLU A 18 1.89 12.12 -9.23
N LYS A 19 1.22 13.27 -9.07
CA LYS A 19 0.74 13.71 -7.75
C LYS A 19 -0.29 12.75 -7.17
N LYS A 20 -1.23 12.28 -8.01
CA LYS A 20 -2.19 11.26 -7.62
C LYS A 20 -1.50 9.92 -7.32
N ALA A 21 -0.49 9.54 -8.11
CA ALA A 21 0.27 8.32 -7.86
C ALA A 21 0.97 8.35 -6.49
N ILE A 22 1.69 9.44 -6.20
CA ILE A 22 2.34 9.66 -4.90
C ILE A 22 1.30 9.67 -3.78
N SER A 23 0.16 10.34 -3.96
CA SER A 23 -0.88 10.42 -2.94
C SER A 23 -1.52 9.06 -2.66
N ILE A 24 -1.82 8.25 -3.68
CA ILE A 24 -2.38 6.89 -3.53
C ILE A 24 -1.40 6.02 -2.74
N PHE A 25 -0.13 5.98 -3.16
CA PHE A 25 0.90 5.23 -2.47
C PHE A 25 1.06 5.69 -1.01
N SER A 26 1.07 7.01 -0.77
CA SER A 26 1.21 7.58 0.58
C SER A 26 0.02 7.23 1.48
N GLN A 27 -1.20 7.27 0.96
CA GLN A 27 -2.41 6.89 1.69
C GLN A 27 -2.38 5.41 2.08
N VAL A 28 -1.97 4.53 1.17
CA VAL A 28 -1.83 3.09 1.46
C VAL A 28 -0.74 2.85 2.49
N ALA A 29 0.45 3.43 2.31
CA ALA A 29 1.57 3.28 3.24
C ALA A 29 1.23 3.76 4.66
N LEU A 30 0.61 4.94 4.80
CA LEU A 30 0.16 5.45 6.10
C LEU A 30 -0.94 4.59 6.72
N THR A 31 -1.89 4.08 5.91
CA THR A 31 -2.95 3.19 6.41
C THR A 31 -2.36 1.90 6.97
N LEU A 32 -1.41 1.30 6.25
CA LEU A 32 -0.69 0.10 6.69
C LEU A 32 0.15 0.38 7.94
N ALA A 33 0.91 1.49 7.98
CA ALA A 33 1.72 1.87 9.13
C ALA A 33 0.89 2.04 10.42
N VAL A 34 -0.30 2.65 10.32
CA VAL A 34 -1.23 2.79 11.45
C VAL A 34 -1.79 1.42 11.86
N ALA A 35 -2.21 0.60 10.89
CA ALA A 35 -2.79 -0.71 11.18
C ALA A 35 -1.75 -1.71 11.75
N GLU A 36 -0.50 -1.65 11.31
CA GLU A 36 0.64 -2.36 11.89
C GLU A 36 0.81 -2.00 13.37
N ALA A 37 0.74 -0.71 13.71
CA ALA A 37 0.93 -0.22 15.07
C ALA A 37 -0.19 -0.63 16.03
N GLU A 38 -1.43 -0.60 15.55
CA GLU A 38 -2.62 -0.78 16.40
C GLU A 38 -2.99 -2.26 16.58
N ILE A 39 -2.83 -3.07 15.53
CA ILE A 39 -3.34 -4.44 15.50
C ILE A 39 -2.41 -5.43 14.79
N GLU A 40 -1.12 -5.09 14.64
CA GLU A 40 -0.13 -5.92 13.92
C GLU A 40 -0.64 -6.42 12.55
N PHE A 41 -1.28 -5.51 11.80
CA PHE A 41 -1.93 -5.85 10.55
C PHE A 41 -0.95 -6.22 9.44
N GLU A 42 -1.28 -7.29 8.72
CA GLU A 42 -0.73 -7.62 7.41
C GLU A 42 -1.89 -7.83 6.44
N HIS A 43 -1.89 -7.15 5.29
CA HIS A 43 -2.96 -7.33 4.31
C HIS A 43 -2.88 -8.69 3.61
N ARG A 44 -1.65 -9.08 3.23
CA ARG A 44 -1.27 -10.31 2.51
C ARG A 44 -1.90 -10.53 1.13
N ASP A 45 -2.80 -9.67 0.70
CA ASP A 45 -3.37 -9.72 -0.67
C ASP A 45 -3.67 -8.35 -1.30
N LEU A 46 -2.75 -7.39 -1.17
CA LEU A 46 -3.02 -6.00 -1.55
C LEU A 46 -2.74 -5.72 -3.04
N HIS A 47 -3.28 -6.56 -3.92
CA HIS A 47 -3.22 -6.30 -5.35
C HIS A 47 -4.09 -5.09 -5.71
N TRP A 48 -3.88 -4.51 -6.90
CA TRP A 48 -4.54 -3.28 -7.33
C TRP A 48 -6.08 -3.36 -7.41
N GLY A 49 -6.66 -4.56 -7.44
CA GLY A 49 -8.11 -4.78 -7.34
C GLY A 49 -8.66 -4.50 -5.93
N ASN A 50 -7.79 -4.63 -4.91
CA ASN A 50 -8.13 -4.42 -3.50
C ASN A 50 -7.86 -2.98 -3.02
N ILE A 51 -7.61 -2.07 -3.96
CA ILE A 51 -7.35 -0.66 -3.69
C ILE A 51 -8.38 0.19 -4.43
N LEU A 52 -9.41 0.65 -3.71
CA LEU A 52 -10.46 1.49 -4.28
C LEU A 52 -10.04 2.96 -4.25
N ILE A 53 -10.19 3.62 -5.39
CA ILE A 53 -9.87 5.03 -5.61
C ILE A 53 -11.16 5.81 -5.86
N LYS A 54 -11.35 6.87 -5.07
CA LYS A 54 -12.46 7.81 -5.23
C LYS A 54 -11.94 9.21 -5.48
N SER A 55 -12.50 9.90 -6.47
CA SER A 55 -12.20 11.31 -6.70
C SER A 55 -12.76 12.19 -5.59
N GLU A 56 -11.93 13.07 -5.05
CA GLU A 56 -12.33 14.00 -4.02
C GLU A 56 -12.42 15.44 -4.52
N ARG A 57 -13.55 16.07 -4.18
CA ARG A 57 -13.86 17.46 -4.55
C ARG A 57 -13.46 18.46 -3.48
N GLN A 58 -13.39 18.01 -2.24
CA GLN A 58 -12.98 18.84 -1.11
C GLN A 58 -11.46 18.99 -1.11
N LYS A 59 -10.96 20.05 -0.48
CA LYS A 59 -9.51 20.31 -0.33
C LYS A 59 -9.00 20.06 1.09
N LYS A 60 -9.81 19.39 1.93
CA LYS A 60 -9.44 19.11 3.32
C LYS A 60 -8.46 17.94 3.35
N PRO A 61 -7.36 18.02 4.13
CA PRO A 61 -6.44 16.90 4.26
C PRO A 61 -7.13 15.67 4.86
N LEU A 62 -6.59 14.50 4.55
CA LEU A 62 -6.92 13.26 5.25
C LEU A 62 -6.23 13.27 6.60
N VAL A 63 -6.93 12.75 7.63
CA VAL A 63 -6.45 12.78 9.01
C VAL A 63 -6.25 11.34 9.49
N TYR A 64 -5.03 11.05 9.94
CA TYR A 64 -4.64 9.79 10.56
C TYR A 64 -4.28 10.04 12.03
N LYS A 65 -4.45 9.01 12.87
CA LYS A 65 -4.01 9.01 14.26
C LYS A 65 -2.95 7.94 14.43
N TYR A 66 -1.82 8.30 15.03
CA TYR A 66 -0.69 7.40 15.23
C TYR A 66 0.00 7.73 16.55
N HIS A 67 -0.01 6.79 17.51
CA HIS A 67 0.52 6.97 18.87
C HIS A 67 0.10 8.30 19.52
N GLY A 68 -1.18 8.64 19.41
CA GLY A 68 -1.74 9.87 19.98
C GLY A 68 -1.42 11.16 19.20
N LYS A 69 -0.58 11.10 18.16
CA LYS A 69 -0.32 12.23 17.26
C LYS A 69 -1.30 12.26 16.10
N THR A 70 -1.59 13.46 15.61
CA THR A 70 -2.39 13.66 14.40
C THR A 70 -1.46 13.80 13.20
N ILE A 71 -1.76 13.08 12.12
CA ILE A 71 -1.04 13.19 10.85
C ILE A 71 -2.03 13.68 9.80
N GLU A 72 -1.69 14.78 9.13
CA GLU A 72 -2.44 15.30 7.99
C GLU A 72 -1.75 14.97 6.68
N LEU A 73 -2.49 14.44 5.72
CA LEU A 73 -1.99 14.09 4.39
C LEU A 73 -2.82 14.82 3.32
N ASN A 74 -2.15 15.51 2.40
CA ASN A 74 -2.80 16.05 1.22
C ASN A 74 -3.14 14.91 0.24
N HIS A 75 -4.40 14.86 -0.17
CA HIS A 75 -4.96 13.76 -0.93
C HIS A 75 -4.90 13.98 -2.46
N ASP A 76 -4.41 15.14 -2.92
CA ASP A 76 -4.24 15.48 -4.35
C ASP A 76 -5.47 15.14 -5.23
N GLY A 77 -6.67 15.30 -4.66
CA GLY A 77 -7.95 15.05 -5.34
C GLY A 77 -8.39 13.58 -5.41
N VAL A 78 -7.77 12.67 -4.65
CA VAL A 78 -8.18 11.25 -4.56
C VAL A 78 -8.15 10.72 -3.13
N SER A 79 -9.10 9.87 -2.75
CA SER A 79 -9.07 9.11 -1.49
C SER A 79 -8.99 7.62 -1.77
N VAL A 80 -8.23 6.88 -0.95
CA VAL A 80 -8.04 5.43 -1.06
C VAL A 80 -8.83 4.67 0.00
N ARG A 81 -9.36 3.50 -0.36
CA ARG A 81 -9.84 2.49 0.59
C ARG A 81 -9.23 1.13 0.26
N ILE A 82 -8.74 0.46 1.29
CA ILE A 82 -8.25 -0.92 1.20
C ILE A 82 -9.42 -1.86 1.52
N ILE A 83 -9.59 -2.90 0.72
CA ILE A 83 -10.67 -3.89 0.85
C ILE A 83 -10.12 -5.32 0.74
N ASP A 84 -11.01 -6.30 0.95
CA ASP A 84 -10.72 -7.73 0.90
C ASP A 84 -9.62 -8.19 1.87
N PHE A 85 -10.06 -8.56 3.07
CA PHE A 85 -9.17 -9.00 4.14
C PHE A 85 -9.11 -10.53 4.26
N THR A 86 -9.48 -11.26 3.21
CA THR A 86 -9.60 -12.73 3.25
C THR A 86 -8.30 -13.43 3.63
N LEU A 87 -7.16 -12.92 3.15
CA LEU A 87 -5.84 -13.46 3.46
C LEU A 87 -5.12 -12.71 4.59
N SER A 88 -5.73 -11.64 5.13
CA SER A 88 -5.08 -10.77 6.11
C SER A 88 -4.80 -11.45 7.44
N ARG A 89 -3.90 -10.85 8.22
CA ARG A 89 -3.57 -11.25 9.59
C ARG A 89 -3.60 -10.04 10.52
N ILE A 90 -4.19 -10.21 11.69
CA ILE A 90 -4.23 -9.22 12.78
C ILE A 90 -3.97 -9.89 14.14
N LEU A 91 -3.57 -9.08 15.12
CA LEU A 91 -3.66 -9.38 16.53
C LEU A 91 -4.78 -8.56 17.16
N LYS A 92 -5.85 -9.22 17.61
CA LYS A 92 -7.00 -8.56 18.27
C LYS A 92 -7.20 -9.14 19.67
N SER A 93 -7.11 -8.30 20.70
CA SER A 93 -7.30 -8.74 22.10
C SER A 93 -6.40 -9.93 22.47
N ASN A 94 -5.12 -9.87 22.09
CA ASN A 94 -4.12 -10.94 22.25
C ASN A 94 -4.45 -12.26 21.52
N THR A 95 -5.43 -12.25 20.61
CA THR A 95 -5.76 -13.40 19.77
C THR A 95 -5.37 -13.08 18.33
N MET A 96 -4.52 -13.94 17.75
CA MET A 96 -4.17 -13.86 16.35
C MET A 96 -5.36 -14.34 15.50
N VAL A 97 -5.72 -13.56 14.50
CA VAL A 97 -6.73 -13.90 13.50
C VAL A 97 -6.09 -13.75 12.13
N GLY A 98 -6.10 -14.81 11.32
CA GLY A 98 -5.60 -14.78 9.95
C GLY A 98 -5.57 -16.18 9.34
N SER A 99 -5.38 -16.21 8.02
CA SER A 99 -5.34 -17.45 7.24
C SER A 99 -3.92 -18.05 7.18
N ASP A 100 -3.82 -19.38 7.20
CA ASP A 100 -2.59 -20.08 6.86
C ASP A 100 -2.54 -20.27 5.34
N LEU A 101 -1.73 -19.46 4.66
CA LEU A 101 -1.65 -19.47 3.19
C LEU A 101 -0.98 -20.75 2.65
N ASN A 102 -0.31 -21.56 3.47
CA ASN A 102 0.19 -22.86 3.00
C ASN A 102 -0.95 -23.83 2.64
N ALA A 103 -2.16 -23.58 3.11
CA ALA A 103 -3.33 -24.38 2.75
C ALA A 103 -3.74 -24.20 1.27
N ASP A 104 -3.29 -23.12 0.62
CA ASP A 104 -3.55 -22.82 -0.78
C ASP A 104 -2.23 -22.71 -1.55
N GLU A 105 -1.74 -23.86 -2.04
CA GLU A 105 -0.52 -23.92 -2.82
C GLU A 105 -0.65 -23.23 -4.19
N ASP A 106 -1.86 -22.96 -4.69
CA ASP A 106 -2.05 -22.37 -6.01
C ASP A 106 -1.69 -20.87 -6.02
N LEU A 107 -1.77 -20.19 -4.87
CA LEU A 107 -1.24 -18.84 -4.66
C LEU A 107 0.25 -18.72 -5.05
N PHE A 108 1.02 -19.80 -4.97
CA PHE A 108 2.46 -19.78 -5.22
C PHE A 108 2.87 -20.35 -6.59
N LYS A 109 1.91 -20.86 -7.38
CA LYS A 109 2.15 -21.57 -8.66
C LYS A 109 1.90 -20.73 -9.91
N GLY A 110 1.48 -19.47 -9.78
CA GLY A 110 1.30 -18.62 -10.94
C GLY A 110 2.60 -18.36 -11.70
N GLU A 111 2.49 -17.87 -12.93
CA GLU A 111 3.61 -17.68 -13.86
C GLU A 111 4.73 -16.82 -13.24
N GLU A 112 5.98 -17.13 -13.58
CA GLU A 112 7.13 -16.31 -13.18
C GLU A 112 7.12 -15.00 -13.96
N GLY A 113 7.31 -13.88 -13.26
CA GLY A 113 7.20 -12.54 -13.85
C GLY A 113 5.80 -11.93 -13.76
N ASP A 114 4.79 -12.68 -13.32
CA ASP A 114 3.55 -12.07 -12.84
C ASP A 114 3.80 -11.50 -11.43
N LEU A 115 3.71 -10.18 -11.31
CA LEU A 115 4.06 -9.45 -10.10
C LEU A 115 3.20 -9.83 -8.89
N GLN A 116 1.93 -10.21 -9.10
CA GLN A 116 1.06 -10.62 -8.01
C GLN A 116 1.54 -11.96 -7.45
N PHE A 117 1.80 -12.93 -8.33
CA PHE A 117 2.31 -14.24 -7.93
C PHE A 117 3.74 -14.19 -7.37
N ASP A 118 4.60 -13.34 -7.93
CA ASP A 118 5.93 -13.05 -7.38
C ASP A 118 5.85 -12.47 -5.96
N THR A 119 4.85 -11.63 -5.69
CA THR A 119 4.63 -11.06 -4.35
C THR A 119 4.21 -12.13 -3.35
N TYR A 120 3.34 -13.08 -3.71
CA TYR A 120 3.01 -14.22 -2.85
C TYR A 120 4.25 -15.07 -2.54
N ARG A 121 5.08 -15.38 -3.55
CA ARG A 121 6.33 -16.13 -3.36
C ARG A 121 7.29 -15.40 -2.42
N ALA A 122 7.48 -14.10 -2.61
CA ALA A 122 8.32 -13.27 -1.75
C ALA A 122 7.80 -13.24 -0.29
N MET A 123 6.48 -13.16 -0.08
CA MET A 123 5.90 -13.27 1.27
C MET A 123 6.18 -14.62 1.90
N ARG A 124 6.04 -15.72 1.17
CA ARG A 124 6.34 -17.07 1.68
C ARG A 124 7.80 -17.20 2.08
N GLU A 125 8.72 -16.58 1.34
CA GLU A 125 10.15 -16.54 1.66
C GLU A 125 10.42 -15.79 2.97
N VAL A 126 9.95 -14.55 3.11
CA VAL A 126 10.21 -13.73 4.31
C VAL A 126 9.54 -14.28 5.57
N THR A 127 8.36 -14.90 5.42
CA THR A 127 7.66 -15.56 6.53
C THR A 127 8.21 -16.97 6.82
N ARG A 128 8.99 -17.56 5.90
CA ARG A 128 9.39 -18.97 5.91
C ARG A 128 8.19 -19.91 6.05
N GLY A 129 7.06 -19.53 5.45
CA GLY A 129 5.78 -20.23 5.56
C GLY A 129 5.12 -20.18 6.94
N LYS A 130 5.57 -19.32 7.87
CA LYS A 130 5.01 -19.20 9.23
C LYS A 130 3.99 -18.07 9.31
N TRP A 131 2.83 -18.30 8.71
CA TRP A 131 1.77 -17.29 8.55
C TRP A 131 1.08 -16.89 9.86
N GLU A 132 1.29 -17.61 10.95
CA GLU A 132 0.83 -17.24 12.30
C GLU A 132 1.63 -16.07 12.90
N ARG A 133 2.87 -15.88 12.46
CA ARG A 133 3.78 -14.84 12.97
C ARG A 133 3.46 -13.50 12.33
N PHE A 134 3.74 -12.43 13.08
CA PHE A 134 3.74 -11.09 12.52
C PHE A 134 4.98 -10.87 11.66
N SER A 135 4.78 -10.57 10.39
CA SER A 135 5.83 -10.21 9.44
C SER A 135 5.39 -8.97 8.65
N PRO A 136 5.57 -7.75 9.19
CA PRO A 136 5.15 -6.52 8.50
C PRO A 136 5.88 -6.29 7.18
N LYS A 137 6.99 -7.01 6.93
CA LYS A 137 7.67 -7.04 5.64
C LYS A 137 6.74 -7.44 4.49
N THR A 138 5.69 -8.22 4.75
CA THR A 138 4.67 -8.56 3.75
C THR A 138 3.95 -7.31 3.21
N ASN A 139 3.68 -6.31 4.07
CA ASN A 139 3.13 -5.03 3.64
C ASN A 139 4.11 -4.23 2.77
N CYS A 140 5.41 -4.26 3.08
CA CYS A 140 6.44 -3.61 2.24
C CYS A 140 6.49 -4.23 0.84
N LEU A 141 6.36 -5.56 0.74
CA LEU A 141 6.33 -6.26 -0.55
C LEU A 141 5.11 -5.84 -1.40
N TRP A 142 3.95 -5.73 -0.78
CA TRP A 142 2.75 -5.23 -1.44
C TRP A 142 2.82 -3.74 -1.80
N LEU A 143 3.48 -2.91 -0.99
CA LEU A 143 3.75 -1.51 -1.33
C LEU A 143 4.68 -1.42 -2.56
N LYS A 144 5.71 -2.27 -2.66
CA LYS A 144 6.54 -2.35 -3.87
C LYS A 144 5.71 -2.72 -5.10
N TYR A 145 4.85 -3.74 -4.99
CA TYR A 145 3.90 -4.11 -6.03
C TYR A 145 3.05 -2.90 -6.46
N LEU A 146 2.45 -2.19 -5.49
CA LEU A 146 1.64 -1.00 -5.75
C LEU A 146 2.44 0.08 -6.49
N GLY A 147 3.67 0.34 -6.05
CA GLY A 147 4.59 1.28 -6.69
C GLY A 147 4.77 0.99 -8.18
N TYR A 148 5.00 -0.28 -8.52
CA TYR A 148 5.10 -0.70 -9.92
C TYR A 148 3.80 -0.46 -10.69
N MET A 149 2.65 -0.88 -10.14
CA MET A 149 1.35 -0.74 -10.82
C MET A 149 0.99 0.74 -11.06
N LEU A 150 1.31 1.62 -10.11
CA LEU A 150 1.14 3.06 -10.29
C LEU A 150 2.02 3.61 -11.42
N MET A 151 3.24 3.11 -11.58
CA MET A 151 4.13 3.54 -12.67
C MET A 151 3.67 3.04 -14.03
N GLU A 152 3.14 1.82 -14.14
CA GLU A 152 2.52 1.34 -15.38
C GLU A 152 1.31 2.19 -15.77
N LYS A 153 0.48 2.58 -14.79
CA LYS A 153 -0.65 3.49 -15.02
C LYS A 153 -0.19 4.88 -15.45
N VAL A 154 0.85 5.44 -14.83
CA VAL A 154 1.39 6.76 -15.21
C VAL A 154 2.03 6.75 -16.61
N LYS A 155 2.71 5.66 -17.00
CA LYS A 155 3.31 5.49 -18.33
C LYS A 155 2.26 5.47 -19.45
N THR A 156 1.11 4.86 -19.18
CA THR A 156 0.01 4.66 -20.13
C THR A 156 -1.03 5.78 -20.12
N GLY A 157 -1.05 6.60 -19.07
CA GLY A 157 -2.00 7.71 -18.89
C GLY A 157 -1.74 8.94 -19.76
N LYS A 158 -2.65 9.92 -19.65
CA LYS A 158 -2.54 11.22 -20.33
C LYS A 158 -1.47 12.09 -19.66
N GLY A 159 -0.58 12.70 -20.46
CA GLY A 159 0.50 13.54 -19.98
C GLY A 159 1.74 12.74 -19.57
N LYS A 160 2.40 12.16 -20.58
CA LYS A 160 3.59 11.31 -20.38
C LYS A 160 4.67 12.05 -19.61
N LEU A 161 5.07 11.48 -18.48
CA LEU A 161 6.25 11.93 -17.76
C LEU A 161 7.51 11.62 -18.58
N LYS A 162 8.55 12.43 -18.38
CA LYS A 162 9.88 12.15 -18.95
C LYS A 162 10.41 10.83 -18.38
N PRO A 163 11.14 10.00 -19.15
CA PRO A 163 11.69 8.72 -18.68
C PRO A 163 12.45 8.84 -17.36
N LYS A 164 13.32 9.85 -17.23
CA LYS A 164 14.05 10.14 -15.99
C LYS A 164 13.14 10.32 -14.77
N ARG A 165 11.98 10.96 -14.93
CA ARG A 165 11.04 11.18 -13.83
C ARG A 165 10.31 9.89 -13.44
N ILE A 166 10.04 9.02 -14.41
CA ILE A 166 9.46 7.70 -14.16
C ILE A 166 10.45 6.84 -13.37
N GLU A 167 11.73 6.86 -13.76
CA GLU A 167 12.83 6.19 -13.04
C GLU A 167 12.93 6.71 -11.60
N GLU A 168 13.01 8.02 -11.39
CA GLU A 168 13.04 8.63 -10.04
C GLU A 168 11.85 8.21 -9.16
N LEU A 169 10.64 8.15 -9.73
CA LEU A 169 9.44 7.72 -8.98
C LEU A 169 9.45 6.22 -8.70
N THR A 170 9.92 5.42 -9.66
CA THR A 170 10.05 3.96 -9.50
C THR A 170 11.04 3.64 -8.39
N ASP A 171 12.21 4.29 -8.40
CA ASP A 171 13.22 4.16 -7.35
C ASP A 171 12.68 4.61 -5.99
N PHE A 172 11.93 5.71 -5.95
CA PHE A 172 11.28 6.17 -4.74
C PHE A 172 10.32 5.10 -4.16
N PHE A 173 9.43 4.52 -4.96
CA PHE A 173 8.52 3.50 -4.45
C PHE A 173 9.24 2.23 -4.04
N ASN A 174 10.32 1.86 -4.74
CA ASN A 174 11.12 0.69 -4.43
C ASN A 174 11.87 0.79 -3.09
N GLN A 175 12.19 2.00 -2.60
CA GLN A 175 12.85 2.18 -1.30
C GLN A 175 12.11 1.48 -0.15
N VAL A 176 10.80 1.25 -0.25
CA VAL A 176 10.01 0.59 0.79
C VAL A 176 10.53 -0.80 1.19
N VAL A 177 11.17 -1.53 0.28
CA VAL A 177 11.72 -2.86 0.60
C VAL A 177 13.02 -2.82 1.38
N ASP A 178 13.63 -1.65 1.53
CA ASP A 178 14.82 -1.47 2.37
C ASP A 178 14.45 -1.35 3.87
N TYR A 179 13.16 -1.25 4.20
CA TYR A 179 12.63 -1.08 5.55
C TYR A 179 11.89 -2.33 6.03
N ASP A 180 11.83 -2.53 7.34
CA ASP A 180 11.26 -3.75 7.93
C ASP A 180 9.72 -3.77 7.97
N SER A 181 9.09 -2.59 7.91
CA SER A 181 7.64 -2.41 7.97
C SER A 181 7.18 -1.14 7.24
N ALA A 182 5.88 -1.02 6.98
CA ALA A 182 5.32 0.23 6.44
C ALA A 182 5.50 1.38 7.43
N GLN A 183 5.41 1.09 8.73
CA GLN A 183 5.71 2.02 9.82
C GLN A 183 7.16 2.54 9.73
N ASP A 184 8.14 1.65 9.66
CA ASP A 184 9.56 2.01 9.55
C ASP A 184 9.81 2.88 8.30
N PHE A 185 9.27 2.47 7.15
CA PHE A 185 9.35 3.25 5.92
C PHE A 185 8.73 4.66 6.06
N VAL A 186 7.48 4.77 6.53
CA VAL A 186 6.77 6.04 6.61
C VAL A 186 7.49 7.04 7.53
N PHE A 187 8.04 6.58 8.64
CA PHE A 187 8.62 7.45 9.67
C PHE A 187 10.14 7.63 9.57
N ASN A 188 10.86 6.79 8.83
CA ASN A 188 12.32 6.87 8.68
C ASN A 188 12.80 7.16 7.25
N CYS A 189 11.97 7.02 6.21
CA CYS A 189 12.35 7.38 4.85
C CYS A 189 12.23 8.89 4.57
N GLU A 190 13.38 9.57 4.42
CA GLU A 190 13.42 11.01 4.12
C GLU A 190 12.80 11.35 2.75
N SER A 191 12.99 10.49 1.75
CA SER A 191 12.33 10.65 0.44
C SER A 191 10.82 10.63 0.56
N PHE A 192 10.29 9.71 1.37
CA PHE A 192 8.85 9.57 1.61
C PHE A 192 8.29 10.82 2.29
N LYS A 193 8.90 11.29 3.40
CA LYS A 193 8.48 12.51 4.10
C LYS A 193 8.44 13.71 3.15
N LYS A 194 9.46 13.86 2.30
CA LYS A 194 9.56 14.97 1.34
C LYS A 194 8.49 14.93 0.24
N LEU A 195 8.20 13.75 -0.31
CA LEU A 195 7.30 13.60 -1.46
C LEU A 195 5.82 13.52 -1.08
N SER A 196 5.50 12.80 -0.01
CA SER A 196 4.13 12.64 0.50
C SER A 196 3.57 13.95 1.09
N LYS A 197 4.45 14.83 1.60
CA LYS A 197 4.09 16.10 2.24
C LYS A 197 3.08 15.93 3.37
N PHE A 198 3.10 14.80 4.08
CA PHE A 198 2.31 14.69 5.30
C PHE A 198 2.94 15.56 6.41
N ALA A 199 2.09 16.08 7.28
CA ALA A 199 2.51 16.85 8.44
C ALA A 199 2.10 16.11 9.72
N VAL A 200 3.06 15.93 10.63
CA VAL A 200 2.76 15.47 12.00
C VAL A 200 2.43 16.70 12.83
N ILE A 201 1.23 16.74 13.40
CA ILE A 201 0.77 17.80 14.27
C ILE A 201 0.95 17.31 15.71
N GLU A 202 1.82 17.99 16.45
CA GLU A 202 1.91 17.81 17.90
C GLU A 202 0.70 18.49 18.53
N CYS A 203 -0.09 17.71 19.28
CA CYS A 203 -1.21 18.21 20.06
C CYS A 203 -0.73 18.91 21.33
#